data_AF-A0A9Q1KHM9-F1
#
_entry.id   AF-A0A9Q1KHM9-F1
#
_cell.length_a   1.000
_cell.length_b   1.000
_cell.length_c   1.000
_cell.angle_alpha   90.00
_cell.angle_beta   90.00
_cell.angle_gamma   90.00
#
_symmetry.space_group_name_H-M   'P 1'
#
loop_
_entity.id
_entity.type
_entity.pdbx_description
1 polymer ?
#
loop_
_entity_poly.entity_id
_entity_poly.type
_entity_poly.pdbx_seq_one_letter_code
_entity_poly.pdbx_strand_id
1 'polypeptide(L)'
;MGENFVLKEEDNVMLEAVVGSEACNFLLSTACDDSLLEFNPPSEILNLQQGLCQIVDGSSWNYAILWQIASSKSGRSVLMWDDGHCRDPKAMAGERGDGGDGKLGEGSGESNNEVKKRVLEKLHACFGDSSLGPVKAYTSGRTIWASDANSCLGHYQYRTYLARSARFQTVTFMPMKIGVLELGSVRMVVEE
;
A
#
# COMPACT_ATOMS: atom_id res chain seq x y z
N MET A 1 6.36 31.28 0.27
CA MET A 1 7.66 30.64 0.53
C MET A 1 7.29 29.24 0.98
N GLY A 2 7.21 28.31 0.01
CA GLY A 2 6.73 26.94 0.27
C GLY A 2 7.81 26.17 1.00
N GLU A 3 7.45 25.52 2.09
CA GLU A 3 8.30 24.48 2.66
C GLU A 3 8.24 23.32 1.67
N ASN A 4 9.27 23.20 0.83
CA ASN A 4 9.49 22.00 0.02
C ASN A 4 9.36 20.80 0.97
N PHE A 5 8.64 19.75 0.56
CA PHE A 5 8.65 18.48 1.27
C PHE A 5 10.05 17.86 1.15
N VAL A 6 10.98 18.37 1.95
CA VAL A 6 12.34 17.88 2.08
C VAL A 6 12.23 16.66 2.97
N LEU A 7 12.32 15.47 2.36
CA LEU A 7 12.62 14.25 3.11
C LEU A 7 13.81 14.57 4.02
N LYS A 8 13.63 14.36 5.33
CA LYS A 8 14.70 14.66 6.29
C LYS A 8 15.91 13.76 5.96
N GLU A 9 17.10 14.16 6.37
CA GLU A 9 18.32 13.36 6.13
C GLU A 9 18.15 11.92 6.64
N GLU A 10 17.48 11.76 7.79
CA GLU A 10 17.11 10.46 8.38
C GLU A 10 16.18 9.64 7.46
N ASP A 11 15.29 10.31 6.73
CA ASP A 11 14.33 9.69 5.81
C ASP A 11 15.03 9.17 4.57
N ASN A 12 16.02 9.90 4.05
CA ASN A 12 16.84 9.47 2.92
C ASN A 12 17.69 8.26 3.27
N VAL A 13 18.34 8.27 4.45
CA VAL A 13 19.09 7.11 4.96
C VAL A 13 18.19 5.89 5.07
N MET A 14 16.96 6.07 5.58
CA MET A 14 15.97 5.01 5.67
C MET A 14 15.52 4.50 4.29
N LEU A 15 15.29 5.40 3.34
CA LEU A 15 14.91 5.07 1.97
C LEU A 15 16.02 4.24 1.31
N GLU A 16 17.26 4.73 1.35
CA GLU A 16 18.42 4.06 0.78
C GLU A 16 18.64 2.67 1.36
N ALA A 17 18.46 2.50 2.68
CA ALA A 17 18.59 1.20 3.34
C ALA A 17 17.59 0.16 2.83
N VAL A 18 16.40 0.58 2.36
CA VAL A 18 15.33 -0.31 1.91
C VAL A 18 15.33 -0.50 0.39
N VAL A 19 15.44 0.58 -0.39
CA VAL A 19 15.34 0.51 -1.86
C VAL A 19 16.70 0.47 -2.57
N GLY A 20 17.79 0.77 -1.86
CA GLY A 20 19.13 0.93 -2.42
C GLY A 20 19.38 2.34 -2.96
N SER A 21 20.64 2.79 -2.92
CA SER A 21 21.01 4.18 -3.24
C SER A 21 20.69 4.61 -4.67
N GLU A 22 20.79 3.71 -5.65
CA GLU A 22 20.44 4.01 -7.06
C GLU A 22 18.94 4.26 -7.23
N ALA A 23 18.11 3.41 -6.64
CA ALA A 23 16.66 3.57 -6.68
C ALA A 23 16.21 4.80 -5.90
N CYS A 24 16.81 5.05 -4.73
CA CYS A 24 16.56 6.24 -3.92
C CYS A 24 16.78 7.53 -4.72
N ASN A 25 17.95 7.68 -5.35
CA ASN A 25 18.28 8.87 -6.15
C ASN A 25 17.31 9.09 -7.30
N PHE A 26 16.92 8.02 -8.00
CA PHE A 26 15.94 8.10 -9.08
C PHE A 26 14.57 8.59 -8.57
N LEU A 27 14.11 8.04 -7.44
CA LEU A 27 12.82 8.39 -6.83
C LEU A 27 12.81 9.85 -6.37
N LEU A 28 13.88 10.31 -5.69
CA LEU A 28 14.04 11.71 -5.28
C LEU A 28 14.03 12.68 -6.46
N SER A 29 14.60 12.30 -7.60
CA SER A 29 14.60 13.14 -8.81
C SER A 29 13.23 13.26 -9.49
N THR A 30 12.32 12.31 -9.24
CA THR A 30 11.00 12.22 -9.89
C THR A 30 9.86 12.68 -8.98
N ALA A 31 10.06 12.60 -7.66
CA ALA A 31 9.05 12.81 -6.61
C ALA A 31 8.63 14.27 -6.36
N CYS A 32 9.28 15.24 -7.00
CA CYS A 32 9.08 16.66 -6.67
C CYS A 32 7.99 17.28 -7.56
N ASP A 33 6.73 17.01 -7.23
CA ASP A 33 5.61 17.84 -7.67
C ASP A 33 4.78 18.25 -6.43
N ASP A 34 4.88 19.53 -6.06
CA ASP A 34 4.38 20.17 -4.82
C ASP A 34 2.83 20.19 -4.70
N SER A 35 2.15 19.52 -5.62
CA SER A 35 0.70 19.54 -5.80
C SER A 35 -0.08 18.82 -4.69
N LEU A 36 0.57 17.94 -3.93
CA LEU A 36 -0.08 17.16 -2.86
C LEU A 36 -0.17 17.92 -1.52
N LEU A 37 0.61 19.00 -1.34
CA LEU A 37 0.52 19.86 -0.15
C LEU A 37 -0.78 20.66 -0.06
N GLU A 38 -1.57 20.72 -1.15
CA GLU A 38 -2.87 21.38 -1.16
C GLU A 38 -3.93 20.62 -0.35
N PHE A 39 -3.73 19.31 -0.16
CA PHE A 39 -4.71 18.42 0.46
C PHE A 39 -4.50 18.36 1.96
N ASN A 40 -5.62 18.42 2.70
CA ASN A 40 -5.55 18.19 4.14
C ASN A 40 -5.26 16.71 4.40
N PRO A 41 -4.47 16.38 5.43
CA PRO A 41 -4.26 15.00 5.80
C PRO A 41 -5.61 14.34 6.11
N PRO A 42 -5.77 13.06 5.79
CA PRO A 42 -6.99 12.34 6.08
C PRO A 42 -7.28 12.28 7.58
N SER A 43 -8.54 12.06 7.95
CA SER A 43 -8.93 11.97 9.37
C SER A 43 -8.44 10.65 9.98
N GLU A 44 -7.83 10.72 11.16
CA GLU A 44 -7.35 9.52 11.87
C GLU A 44 -8.50 8.55 12.18
N ILE A 45 -8.30 7.28 11.82
CA ILE A 45 -9.27 6.21 12.07
C ILE A 45 -8.78 5.36 13.25
N LEU A 46 -9.51 5.44 14.36
CA LEU A 46 -9.20 4.68 15.57
C LEU A 46 -9.18 3.18 15.29
N ASN A 47 -8.11 2.51 15.74
CA ASN A 47 -7.89 1.08 15.59
C ASN A 47 -7.84 0.57 14.13
N LEU A 48 -7.56 1.43 13.16
CA LEU A 48 -7.48 1.05 11.75
C LEU A 48 -6.54 -0.13 11.52
N GLN A 49 -5.30 -0.02 12.01
CA GLN A 49 -4.32 -1.08 11.83
C GLN A 49 -4.79 -2.41 12.43
N GLN A 50 -5.40 -2.38 13.62
CA GLN A 50 -5.96 -3.58 14.24
C GLN A 50 -7.08 -4.19 13.38
N GLY A 51 -7.95 -3.36 12.80
CA GLY A 51 -9.00 -3.80 11.88
C GLY A 51 -8.44 -4.42 10.60
N LEU A 52 -7.42 -3.80 10.00
CA LEU A 52 -6.74 -4.33 8.81
C LEU A 52 -6.05 -5.67 9.10
N CYS A 53 -5.37 -5.80 10.24
CA CYS A 53 -4.82 -7.09 10.69
C CYS A 53 -5.92 -8.15 10.82
N GLN A 54 -7.04 -7.84 11.50
CA GLN A 54 -8.14 -8.79 11.66
C GLN A 54 -8.74 -9.25 10.33
N ILE A 55 -8.89 -8.33 9.37
CA ILE A 55 -9.39 -8.66 8.03
C ILE A 55 -8.42 -9.61 7.34
N VAL A 56 -7.13 -9.30 7.33
CA VAL A 56 -6.14 -10.11 6.60
C VAL A 56 -5.91 -11.44 7.30
N ASP A 57 -5.66 -11.45 8.61
CA ASP A 57 -5.32 -12.66 9.37
C ASP A 57 -6.52 -13.59 9.58
N GLY A 58 -7.73 -13.03 9.60
CA GLY A 58 -8.99 -13.77 9.74
C GLY A 58 -9.59 -14.30 8.44
N SER A 59 -8.93 -14.11 7.29
CA SER A 59 -9.49 -14.44 5.97
C SER A 59 -8.50 -15.15 5.03
N SER A 60 -8.79 -15.19 3.73
CA SER A 60 -7.90 -15.70 2.67
C SER A 60 -7.12 -14.60 1.94
N TRP A 61 -7.26 -13.34 2.36
CA TRP A 61 -6.56 -12.21 1.76
C TRP A 61 -5.09 -12.17 2.17
N ASN A 62 -4.22 -11.76 1.24
CA ASN A 62 -2.79 -11.59 1.50
C ASN A 62 -2.45 -10.20 2.01
N TYR A 63 -3.22 -9.18 1.63
CA TYR A 63 -3.05 -7.83 2.15
C TYR A 63 -4.36 -7.05 2.12
N ALA A 64 -4.40 -5.98 2.90
CA ALA A 64 -5.42 -4.95 2.89
C ALA A 64 -4.77 -3.56 2.84
N ILE A 65 -5.35 -2.63 2.07
CA ILE A 65 -4.93 -1.22 1.99
C ILE A 65 -6.18 -0.37 2.11
N LEU A 66 -6.13 0.65 2.96
CA LEU A 66 -7.14 1.69 2.98
C LEU A 66 -6.66 2.91 2.19
N TRP A 67 -7.45 3.28 1.18
CA TRP A 67 -7.31 4.51 0.41
C TRP A 67 -8.29 5.53 0.95
N GLN A 68 -7.85 6.56 1.66
CA GLN A 68 -8.73 7.56 2.25
C GLN A 68 -8.90 8.79 1.36
N ILE A 69 -10.07 9.41 1.41
CA ILE A 69 -10.35 10.64 0.67
C ILE A 69 -9.64 11.80 1.36
N ALA A 70 -8.80 12.49 0.59
CA ALA A 70 -8.24 13.77 0.97
C ALA A 70 -8.88 14.87 0.13
N SER A 71 -9.33 15.94 0.80
CA SER A 71 -9.95 17.09 0.14
C SER A 71 -9.06 18.32 0.27
N SER A 72 -8.95 19.07 -0.82
CA SER A 72 -8.27 20.36 -0.83
C SER A 72 -9.25 21.49 -0.55
N LYS A 73 -8.72 22.64 -0.16
CA LYS A 73 -9.52 23.85 0.06
C LYS A 73 -10.15 24.39 -1.24
N SER A 74 -9.64 24.01 -2.41
CA SER A 74 -10.21 24.38 -3.71
C SER A 74 -11.34 23.45 -4.17
N GLY A 75 -11.70 22.43 -3.37
CA GLY A 75 -12.76 21.49 -3.70
C GLY A 75 -12.30 20.31 -4.55
N ARG A 76 -10.99 20.16 -4.78
CA ARG A 76 -10.42 18.95 -5.38
C ARG A 76 -10.43 17.82 -4.36
N SER A 77 -10.48 16.58 -4.83
CA SER A 77 -10.39 15.40 -3.98
C SER A 77 -9.54 14.33 -4.64
N VAL A 78 -8.72 13.66 -3.83
CA VAL A 78 -7.85 12.56 -4.25
C VAL A 78 -7.97 11.41 -3.25
N LEU A 79 -7.65 10.20 -3.70
CA LEU A 79 -7.50 9.05 -2.80
C LEU A 79 -6.03 8.92 -2.44
N MET A 80 -5.72 8.97 -1.15
CA MET A 80 -4.36 8.80 -0.63
C MET A 80 -4.28 7.50 0.16
N TRP A 81 -3.11 6.87 0.16
CA TRP A 81 -2.83 5.81 1.11
C TRP A 81 -2.98 6.34 2.54
N ASP A 82 -3.77 5.66 3.36
CA ASP A 82 -3.86 5.93 4.79
C ASP A 82 -3.07 4.87 5.57
N ASP A 83 -3.51 3.61 5.53
CA ASP A 83 -2.80 2.49 6.16
C ASP A 83 -2.92 1.19 5.34
N GLY A 84 -2.12 0.19 5.67
CA GLY A 84 -2.14 -1.12 5.05
C GLY A 84 -1.51 -2.21 5.91
N HIS A 85 -1.98 -3.44 5.70
CA HIS A 85 -1.47 -4.62 6.37
C HIS A 85 -1.21 -5.74 5.35
N CYS A 86 -0.04 -6.37 5.43
CA CYS A 86 0.32 -7.52 4.61
C CYS A 86 0.54 -8.74 5.50
N ARG A 87 0.01 -9.88 5.09
CA ARG A 87 0.23 -11.15 5.76
C ARG A 87 1.71 -11.50 5.74
N ASP A 88 2.20 -12.01 6.87
CA ASP A 88 3.59 -12.41 7.00
C ASP A 88 3.97 -13.53 6.00
N PRO A 89 5.09 -13.37 5.26
CA PRO A 89 5.58 -14.38 4.32
C PRO A 89 5.89 -15.76 4.93
N LYS A 90 6.10 -15.81 6.25
CA LYS A 90 6.33 -17.08 6.96
C LYS A 90 5.01 -17.82 7.23
N ALA A 91 3.92 -17.09 7.47
CA ALA A 91 2.60 -17.69 7.66
C ALA A 91 2.07 -18.35 6.38
N MET A 92 2.48 -17.86 5.20
CA MET A 92 2.09 -18.48 3.91
C MET A 92 3.00 -19.65 3.49
N ALA A 93 4.18 -19.81 4.09
CA ALA A 93 5.10 -20.93 3.82
C ALA A 93 4.70 -22.22 4.54
N GLY A 94 3.92 -22.13 5.63
CA GLY A 94 3.49 -23.26 6.47
C GLY A 94 2.56 -24.28 5.81
N GLU A 95 2.10 -24.04 4.57
CA GLU A 95 1.32 -25.03 3.78
C GLU A 95 2.19 -25.88 2.85
N ARG A 96 3.51 -25.63 2.77
CA ARG A 96 4.47 -26.58 2.19
C ARG A 96 5.32 -27.11 3.32
N GLY A 97 5.00 -28.31 3.79
CA GLY A 97 5.92 -29.04 4.66
C GLY A 97 7.21 -29.32 3.91
N ASP A 98 8.31 -28.73 4.37
CA ASP A 98 9.60 -29.41 4.53
C ASP A 98 10.52 -28.53 5.40
N GLY A 99 11.31 -29.18 6.26
CA GLY A 99 12.09 -28.57 7.32
C GLY A 99 13.32 -27.81 6.82
N GLY A 100 13.60 -26.67 7.44
CA GLY A 100 14.83 -25.91 7.23
C GLY A 100 15.10 -24.97 8.38
N ASP A 101 15.99 -25.39 9.27
CA ASP A 101 16.54 -24.65 10.40
C ASP A 101 17.19 -23.32 9.94
N GLY A 102 16.86 -22.23 10.63
CA GLY A 102 17.22 -20.88 10.23
C GLY A 102 17.02 -19.90 11.39
N LYS A 103 17.78 -20.11 12.46
CA LYS A 103 17.93 -19.21 13.60
C LYS A 103 18.26 -17.78 13.11
N LEU A 104 17.36 -16.82 13.33
CA LEU A 104 17.65 -15.40 13.13
C LEU A 104 17.44 -14.65 14.43
N GLY A 105 18.52 -14.05 14.90
CA GLY A 105 18.65 -13.40 16.19
C GLY A 105 17.69 -12.24 16.39
N GLU A 106 17.19 -12.16 17.62
CA GLU A 106 16.53 -10.99 18.18
C GLU A 106 17.58 -9.89 18.37
N GLY A 107 17.53 -8.87 17.52
CA GLY A 107 18.22 -7.60 17.69
C GLY A 107 17.17 -6.49 17.80
N SER A 108 17.12 -5.85 18.96
CA SER A 108 16.19 -4.77 19.31
C SER A 108 16.53 -3.43 18.63
N GLY A 109 16.32 -3.37 17.31
CA GLY A 109 16.13 -2.13 16.53
C GLY A 109 14.71 -2.12 15.95
N GLU A 110 14.23 -0.98 15.45
CA GLU A 110 12.95 -0.91 14.72
C GLU A 110 12.81 -2.12 13.79
N SER A 111 11.73 -2.89 13.93
CA SER A 111 11.60 -4.13 13.17
C SER A 111 11.73 -3.78 11.69
N ASN A 112 12.46 -4.59 10.91
CA ASN A 112 12.68 -4.39 9.47
C ASN A 112 11.36 -4.10 8.71
N ASN A 113 10.23 -4.57 9.25
CA ASN A 113 8.90 -4.34 8.70
C ASN A 113 8.39 -2.90 8.93
N GLU A 114 8.63 -2.30 10.10
CA GLU A 114 8.27 -0.89 10.39
C GLU A 114 9.07 0.08 9.54
N VAL A 115 10.36 -0.19 9.35
CA VAL A 115 11.24 0.60 8.47
C VAL A 115 10.74 0.54 7.03
N LYS A 116 10.40 -0.65 6.52
CA LYS A 116 9.80 -0.83 5.19
C LYS A 116 8.45 -0.13 5.06
N LYS A 117 7.60 -0.18 6.08
CA LYS A 117 6.31 0.51 6.12
C LYS A 117 6.50 2.02 5.95
N ARG A 118 7.36 2.63 6.76
CA ARG A 118 7.68 4.07 6.67
C ARG A 118 8.25 4.48 5.32
N VAL A 119 9.10 3.64 4.71
CA VAL A 119 9.60 3.88 3.36
C VAL A 119 8.48 3.84 2.33
N LEU A 120 7.58 2.86 2.41
CA LEU A 120 6.43 2.76 1.51
C LEU A 120 5.48 3.95 1.65
N GLU A 121 5.20 4.40 2.87
CA GLU A 121 4.38 5.60 3.13
C GLU A 121 4.98 6.84 2.46
N LYS A 122 6.29 7.06 2.62
CA LYS A 122 7.00 8.19 2.01
C LYS A 122 7.02 8.11 0.48
N LEU A 123 7.32 6.95 -0.09
CA LEU A 123 7.26 6.76 -1.54
C LEU A 123 5.85 7.03 -2.06
N HIS A 124 4.83 6.57 -1.35
CA HIS A 124 3.47 6.77 -1.80
C HIS A 124 3.04 8.24 -1.75
N ALA A 125 3.44 8.98 -0.71
CA ALA A 125 3.26 10.43 -0.64
C ALA A 125 3.91 11.16 -1.82
N CYS A 126 4.97 10.61 -2.40
CA CYS A 126 5.67 11.18 -3.55
C CYS A 126 5.05 10.84 -4.93
N PHE A 127 4.29 9.74 -5.06
CA PHE A 127 3.78 9.23 -6.36
C PHE A 127 2.24 9.15 -6.42
N GLY A 128 1.55 9.89 -5.56
CA GLY A 128 0.14 9.72 -5.20
C GLY A 128 -0.94 10.14 -6.20
N ASP A 129 -0.90 9.71 -7.47
CA ASP A 129 -2.02 9.96 -8.41
C ASP A 129 -2.20 8.88 -9.49
N SER A 130 -2.36 7.60 -9.14
CA SER A 130 -2.51 6.58 -10.20
C SER A 130 -3.27 5.31 -9.89
N SER A 131 -4.06 5.28 -8.82
CA SER A 131 -4.81 4.07 -8.46
C SER A 131 -6.15 4.01 -9.20
N LEU A 132 -6.13 3.61 -10.48
CA LEU A 132 -7.37 3.51 -11.29
C LEU A 132 -8.42 2.59 -10.64
N GLY A 133 -8.01 1.48 -10.02
CA GLY A 133 -8.91 0.58 -9.28
C GLY A 133 -9.68 1.30 -8.17
N PRO A 134 -9.00 1.82 -7.14
CA PRO A 134 -9.64 2.57 -6.06
C PRO A 134 -10.45 3.77 -6.54
N VAL A 135 -9.90 4.59 -7.45
CA VAL A 135 -10.61 5.77 -7.99
C VAL A 135 -11.90 5.36 -8.71
N LYS A 136 -11.87 4.29 -9.51
CA LYS A 136 -13.04 3.78 -10.22
C LYS A 136 -14.08 3.20 -9.25
N ALA A 137 -13.66 2.47 -8.21
CA ALA A 137 -14.58 1.94 -7.20
C ALA A 137 -15.28 3.08 -6.45
N TYR A 138 -14.52 4.09 -6.03
CA TYR A 138 -15.04 5.25 -5.33
C TYR A 138 -16.06 6.04 -6.17
N THR A 139 -15.68 6.42 -7.39
CA THR A 139 -16.53 7.23 -8.28
C THR A 139 -17.79 6.50 -8.74
N SER A 140 -17.71 5.18 -8.92
CA SER A 140 -18.87 4.37 -9.31
C SER A 140 -19.78 4.00 -8.14
N GLY A 141 -19.30 4.11 -6.89
CA GLY A 141 -19.98 3.63 -5.69
C GLY A 141 -20.21 2.12 -5.69
N ARG A 142 -19.51 1.36 -6.54
CA ARG A 142 -19.65 -0.09 -6.66
C ARG A 142 -18.38 -0.80 -6.24
N THR A 143 -18.56 -1.94 -5.56
CA THR A 143 -17.48 -2.89 -5.37
C THR A 143 -16.98 -3.37 -6.72
N ILE A 144 -15.66 -3.37 -6.90
CA ILE A 144 -15.01 -3.92 -8.09
C ILE A 144 -14.26 -5.16 -7.67
N TRP A 145 -14.67 -6.31 -8.21
CA TRP A 145 -14.02 -7.59 -7.99
C TRP A 145 -13.35 -8.05 -9.28
N ALA A 146 -12.07 -8.41 -9.21
CA ALA A 146 -11.33 -8.97 -10.33
C ALA A 146 -10.69 -10.30 -9.91
N SER A 147 -11.06 -11.38 -10.59
CA SER A 147 -10.63 -12.76 -10.32
C SER A 147 -9.95 -13.36 -11.54
N ASP A 148 -8.69 -12.97 -11.73
CA ASP A 148 -7.66 -13.63 -12.53
C ASP A 148 -6.52 -12.62 -12.73
N ALA A 149 -5.31 -13.12 -13.05
CA ALA A 149 -4.15 -12.26 -13.20
C ALA A 149 -4.38 -11.14 -14.22
N ASN A 150 -4.99 -11.39 -15.38
CA ASN A 150 -5.13 -10.37 -16.42
C ASN A 150 -6.12 -9.27 -16.02
N SER A 151 -7.26 -9.64 -15.46
CA SER A 151 -8.24 -8.69 -14.94
C SER A 151 -7.66 -7.85 -13.81
N CYS A 152 -6.90 -8.46 -12.89
CA CYS A 152 -6.24 -7.74 -11.80
C CYS A 152 -5.25 -6.69 -12.31
N LEU A 153 -4.42 -7.01 -13.31
CA LEU A 153 -3.38 -6.10 -13.82
C LEU A 153 -3.94 -4.76 -14.30
N GLY A 154 -5.13 -4.74 -14.91
CA GLY A 154 -5.78 -3.51 -15.35
C GLY A 154 -6.07 -2.50 -14.22
N HIS A 155 -6.18 -2.98 -12.98
CA HIS A 155 -6.48 -2.15 -11.81
C HIS A 155 -5.24 -1.61 -11.08
N TYR A 156 -4.06 -2.20 -11.33
CA TYR A 156 -2.83 -1.85 -10.63
C TYR A 156 -2.02 -0.72 -11.30
N GLN A 157 -2.27 -0.39 -12.57
CA GLN A 157 -1.63 0.73 -13.30
C GLN A 157 -0.09 0.72 -13.15
N TYR A 158 0.54 1.73 -12.54
CA TYR A 158 2.00 1.75 -12.33
C TYR A 158 2.49 0.62 -11.41
N ARG A 159 1.61 0.02 -10.60
CA ARG A 159 1.90 -1.14 -9.75
C ARG A 159 1.78 -2.48 -10.49
N THR A 160 1.41 -2.48 -11.78
CA THR A 160 1.19 -3.69 -12.59
C THR A 160 2.39 -4.63 -12.57
N TYR A 161 3.62 -4.10 -12.68
CA TYR A 161 4.83 -4.92 -12.65
C TYR A 161 5.00 -5.66 -11.32
N LEU A 162 4.80 -4.96 -10.20
CA LEU A 162 4.88 -5.53 -8.85
C LEU A 162 3.78 -6.55 -8.63
N ALA A 163 2.53 -6.21 -8.99
CA ALA A 163 1.39 -7.12 -8.87
C ALA A 163 1.58 -8.42 -9.67
N ARG A 164 2.13 -8.30 -10.89
CA ARG A 164 2.49 -9.46 -11.72
C ARG A 164 3.59 -10.31 -11.09
N SER A 165 4.62 -9.67 -10.53
CA SER A 165 5.75 -10.35 -9.88
C SER A 165 5.32 -11.07 -8.61
N ALA A 166 4.43 -10.46 -7.83
CA ALA A 166 3.79 -11.06 -6.66
C ALA A 166 2.77 -12.15 -7.01
N ARG A 167 2.38 -12.26 -8.29
CA ARG A 167 1.38 -13.21 -8.82
C ARG A 167 0.02 -13.05 -8.17
N PHE A 168 -0.44 -11.81 -7.99
CA PHE A 168 -1.82 -11.57 -7.54
C PHE A 168 -2.82 -12.14 -8.55
N GLN A 169 -3.80 -12.86 -8.03
CA GLN A 169 -4.85 -13.51 -8.80
C GLN A 169 -6.24 -12.96 -8.46
N THR A 170 -6.41 -12.35 -7.29
CA THR A 170 -7.64 -11.67 -6.92
C THR A 170 -7.33 -10.30 -6.35
N VAL A 171 -8.08 -9.29 -6.78
CA VAL A 171 -8.12 -7.98 -6.13
C VAL A 171 -9.57 -7.50 -6.06
N THR A 172 -9.93 -6.90 -4.92
CA THR A 172 -11.22 -6.24 -4.76
C THR A 172 -11.06 -4.85 -4.20
N PHE A 173 -11.95 -3.95 -4.62
CA PHE A 173 -12.03 -2.56 -4.19
C PHE A 173 -13.44 -2.29 -3.68
N MET A 174 -13.58 -2.05 -2.38
CA MET A 174 -14.87 -1.81 -1.74
C MET A 174 -15.00 -0.34 -1.36
N PRO A 175 -15.93 0.42 -1.97
CA PRO A 175 -16.15 1.81 -1.60
C PRO A 175 -16.75 1.91 -0.19
N MET A 176 -16.22 2.85 0.59
CA MET A 176 -16.61 3.14 1.97
C MET A 176 -16.87 4.64 2.12
N LYS A 177 -17.53 5.05 3.21
CA LYS A 177 -17.80 6.48 3.47
C LYS A 177 -16.53 7.34 3.54
N ILE A 178 -15.45 6.73 3.98
CA ILE A 178 -14.15 7.38 4.22
C ILE A 178 -13.18 7.22 3.04
N GLY A 179 -13.49 6.38 2.05
CA GLY A 179 -12.51 5.99 1.04
C GLY A 179 -12.80 4.66 0.37
N VAL A 180 -11.77 3.88 0.09
CA VAL A 180 -11.85 2.57 -0.54
C VAL A 180 -10.95 1.57 0.16
N LEU A 181 -11.49 0.41 0.52
CA LEU A 181 -10.72 -0.73 0.99
C LEU A 181 -10.29 -1.58 -0.22
N GLU A 182 -8.99 -1.70 -0.43
CA GLU A 182 -8.39 -2.63 -1.40
C GLU A 182 -7.96 -3.89 -0.66
N LEU A 183 -8.37 -5.06 -1.14
CA LEU A 183 -7.86 -6.36 -0.68
C LEU A 183 -7.25 -7.11 -1.87
N GLY A 184 -6.13 -7.77 -1.66
CA GLY A 184 -5.48 -8.57 -2.70
C GLY A 184 -5.00 -9.92 -2.22
N SER A 185 -5.04 -10.89 -3.13
CA SER A 185 -4.64 -12.27 -2.87
C SER A 185 -3.87 -12.87 -4.05
N VAL A 186 -2.87 -13.69 -3.75
CA VAL A 186 -2.14 -14.51 -4.73
C VAL A 186 -2.93 -15.76 -5.11
N ARG A 187 -4.05 -16.01 -4.44
CA ARG A 187 -4.99 -17.10 -4.73
C ARG A 187 -6.25 -16.54 -5.39
N MET A 188 -6.99 -17.41 -6.05
CA MET A 188 -8.36 -17.09 -6.43
C MET A 188 -9.24 -17.12 -5.17
N VAL A 189 -9.83 -15.98 -4.84
CA VAL A 189 -10.86 -15.84 -3.81
C VAL A 189 -12.19 -15.70 -4.55
N VAL A 190 -13.20 -16.45 -4.10
CA VAL A 190 -14.55 -16.40 -4.67
C VAL A 190 -15.31 -15.26 -4.00
N GLU A 191 -16.09 -14.51 -4.78
CA GLU A 191 -17.01 -13.50 -4.26
C GLU A 191 -18.16 -14.22 -3.53
N GLU A 192 -18.35 -13.93 -2.25
CA GLU A 192 -19.43 -14.48 -1.41
C GLU A 192 -20.69 -13.60 -1.41
#